data_AF-A0A0C1ZDG4-F1
#
_entry.id   AF-A0A0C1ZDG4-F1
#
_cell.length_a   1.000
_cell.length_b   1.000
_cell.length_c   1.000
_cell.angle_alpha   90.00
_cell.angle_beta   90.00
_cell.angle_gamma   90.00
#
_symmetry.space_group_name_H-M   'P 1'
#
loop_
_entity.id
_entity.type
_entity.pdbx_description
1 polymer ?
#
loop_
_entity_poly.entity_id
_entity_poly.type
_entity_poly.pdbx_seq_one_letter_code
_entity_poly.pdbx_strand_id
1 'polypeptide(L)'
;MSAPLAAPSLRDDWNWTDLTKTKTTLISVEQLNKLEDIIWSKLESHRKAVRATCKPTVEMHKDLTVNHLLLQLRDMSLVNECRVESTYQKHLYGRWYIINQGLNLQTLPREYRKILLADKYEYDLDAAHPSIIRSIVGDDVVPTVVDYINNKDYWRKELAEYCGATIQEVKDSFNALNNLSPLRPGYTLTMSKDKLTKLRKHPFIKSYQSEMKTAARIVTEHWELHGNTFHENSDTVSKKMSCVLQNFEAWIMELTEEYVPDVELILHDAIYTTTPIKPEMLNRIELEVSEKFGVDIRFG
;
A
#
# COMPACT_ATOMS: atom_id res chain seq x y z
N MET A 1 -32.55 5.99 7.29
CA MET A 1 -31.13 5.61 7.14
C MET A 1 -31.08 4.10 7.26
N SER A 2 -30.99 3.41 6.13
CA SER A 2 -30.79 1.96 6.06
C SER A 2 -29.43 1.65 6.68
N ALA A 3 -29.37 0.63 7.54
CA ALA A 3 -28.09 0.14 8.07
C ALA A 3 -27.21 -0.31 6.89
N PRO A 4 -25.90 -0.02 6.89
CA PRO A 4 -24.99 -0.55 5.88
C PRO A 4 -25.08 -2.08 5.88
N LEU A 5 -25.10 -2.65 4.67
CA LEU A 5 -25.05 -4.10 4.47
C LEU A 5 -23.77 -4.64 5.12
N ALA A 6 -23.93 -5.79 5.79
CA ALA A 6 -22.90 -6.44 6.59
C ALA A 6 -21.57 -6.56 5.82
N ALA A 7 -20.44 -6.28 6.50
CA ALA A 7 -19.15 -6.76 6.03
C ALA A 7 -19.28 -8.27 5.75
N PRO A 8 -18.74 -8.79 4.63
CA PRO A 8 -18.80 -10.21 4.33
C PRO A 8 -18.37 -11.01 5.56
N SER A 9 -19.25 -11.87 6.07
CA SER A 9 -18.86 -12.79 7.13
C SER A 9 -17.83 -13.73 6.53
N LEU A 10 -16.64 -13.78 7.11
CA LEU A 10 -15.66 -14.82 6.81
C LEU A 10 -16.35 -16.15 7.05
N ARG A 11 -16.53 -16.94 5.98
CA ARG A 11 -17.08 -18.28 6.11
C ARG A 11 -16.14 -19.11 6.99
N ASP A 12 -16.72 -19.84 7.94
CA ASP A 12 -16.00 -20.68 8.91
C ASP A 12 -15.14 -21.81 8.26
N ASP A 13 -15.15 -21.95 6.93
CA ASP A 13 -14.47 -23.00 6.17
C ASP A 13 -13.20 -22.53 5.44
N TRP A 14 -12.78 -21.27 5.57
CA TRP A 14 -11.59 -20.76 4.89
C TRP A 14 -10.28 -21.20 5.55
N ASN A 15 -9.64 -22.21 4.98
CA ASN A 15 -8.24 -22.53 5.25
C ASN A 15 -7.35 -21.48 4.57
N TRP A 16 -7.01 -20.42 5.29
CA TRP A 16 -6.29 -19.22 4.80
C TRP A 16 -4.99 -19.52 4.06
N THR A 17 -4.39 -20.69 4.27
CA THR A 17 -3.11 -21.10 3.69
C THR A 17 -3.20 -21.59 2.25
N ASP A 18 -4.41 -21.92 1.76
CA ASP A 18 -4.56 -22.68 0.51
C ASP A 18 -4.99 -21.81 -0.68
N LEU A 19 -5.33 -20.54 -0.45
CA LEU A 19 -5.67 -19.60 -1.52
C LEU A 19 -4.38 -19.04 -2.14
N THR A 20 -4.01 -19.65 -3.27
CA THR A 20 -2.96 -19.14 -4.15
C THR A 20 -3.54 -18.70 -5.48
N LYS A 21 -2.98 -17.65 -6.04
CA LYS A 21 -3.25 -17.23 -7.42
C LYS A 21 -1.98 -16.78 -8.09
N THR A 22 -1.88 -16.97 -9.39
CA THR A 22 -0.70 -16.59 -10.15
C THR A 22 -1.09 -15.59 -11.22
N LYS A 23 -0.31 -14.52 -11.35
CA LYS A 23 -0.43 -13.57 -12.45
C LYS A 23 0.89 -13.46 -13.19
N THR A 24 0.82 -13.16 -14.48
CA THR A 24 2.01 -12.89 -15.28
C THR A 24 2.03 -11.42 -15.67
N THR A 25 3.14 -10.76 -15.39
CA THR A 25 3.41 -9.39 -15.84
C THR A 25 4.48 -9.44 -16.92
N LEU A 26 4.18 -8.89 -18.09
CA LEU A 26 5.18 -8.73 -19.15
C LEU A 26 6.00 -7.47 -18.89
N ILE A 27 7.32 -7.62 -18.81
CA ILE A 27 8.27 -6.51 -18.75
C ILE A 27 8.97 -6.41 -20.11
N SER A 28 9.06 -5.22 -20.70
CA SER A 28 9.78 -5.06 -21.96
C SER A 28 11.31 -5.11 -21.78
N VAL A 29 12.02 -5.59 -22.79
CA VAL A 29 13.49 -5.55 -22.85
C VAL A 29 14.01 -4.12 -22.71
N GLU A 30 13.28 -3.13 -23.24
CA GLU A 30 13.63 -1.72 -23.12
C GLU A 30 13.62 -1.25 -21.65
N GLN A 31 12.61 -1.63 -20.87
CA GLN A 31 12.54 -1.31 -19.44
C GLN A 31 13.66 -1.97 -18.65
N LEU A 32 14.00 -3.22 -18.99
CA LEU A 32 15.15 -3.92 -18.39
C LEU A 32 16.46 -3.21 -18.67
N ASN A 33 16.72 -2.82 -19.93
CA ASN A 33 17.91 -2.08 -20.32
C ASN A 33 18.01 -0.74 -19.56
N LYS A 34 16.91 0.02 -19.49
CA LYS A 34 16.85 1.29 -18.74
C LYS A 34 17.18 1.10 -17.27
N LEU A 35 16.64 0.05 -16.64
CA LEU A 35 16.90 -0.25 -15.25
C LEU A 35 18.37 -0.66 -15.02
N GLU A 36 18.94 -1.44 -15.94
CA GLU A 36 20.35 -1.87 -15.92
C GLU A 36 21.29 -0.66 -15.98
N ASP A 37 21.06 0.28 -16.90
CA ASP A 37 21.88 1.49 -17.04
C ASP A 37 21.88 2.33 -15.75
N ILE A 38 20.70 2.48 -15.11
CA ILE A 38 20.55 3.24 -13.87
C ILE A 38 21.32 2.57 -12.72
N ILE A 39 21.17 1.25 -12.57
CA ILE A 39 21.84 0.51 -11.50
C ILE A 39 23.34 0.48 -11.71
N TRP A 40 23.82 0.31 -12.95
CA TRP A 40 25.26 0.36 -13.20
C TRP A 40 25.86 1.72 -12.86
N SER A 41 25.18 2.79 -13.25
CA SER A 41 25.61 4.16 -12.91
C SER A 41 25.69 4.38 -11.39
N LYS A 42 24.69 3.91 -10.63
CA LYS A 42 24.68 3.97 -9.15
C LYS A 42 25.82 3.14 -8.54
N LEU A 43 25.98 1.89 -8.98
CA LEU A 43 27.03 0.99 -8.46
C LEU A 43 28.45 1.52 -8.75
N GLU A 44 28.67 2.13 -9.91
CA GLU A 44 29.97 2.75 -10.22
C GLU A 44 30.25 3.96 -9.33
N SER A 45 29.22 4.77 -9.04
CA SER A 45 29.31 5.87 -8.09
C SER A 45 29.64 5.37 -6.67
N HIS A 46 28.99 4.29 -6.25
CA HIS A 46 29.25 3.63 -4.97
C HIS A 46 30.65 3.05 -4.86
N ARG A 47 31.17 2.41 -5.92
CA ARG A 47 32.55 1.90 -5.98
C ARG A 47 33.57 3.02 -5.76
N LYS A 48 33.36 4.19 -6.40
CA LYS A 48 34.20 5.37 -6.19
C LYS A 48 34.12 5.88 -4.76
N ALA A 49 32.92 5.93 -4.17
CA ALA A 49 32.72 6.37 -2.79
C ALA A 49 33.39 5.44 -1.77
N VAL A 50 33.27 4.12 -1.91
CA VAL A 50 33.93 3.16 -1.00
C VAL A 50 35.44 3.23 -1.08
N ARG A 51 36.00 3.40 -2.29
CA ARG A 51 37.45 3.63 -2.42
C ARG A 51 37.92 4.86 -1.64
N ALA A 52 37.06 5.86 -1.48
CA ALA A 52 37.37 7.08 -0.73
C ALA A 52 37.12 6.95 0.79
N THR A 53 36.08 6.23 1.21
CA THR A 53 35.63 6.20 2.62
C THR A 53 35.93 4.89 3.37
N CYS A 54 36.31 3.83 2.66
CA CYS A 54 36.49 2.46 3.15
C CYS A 54 35.28 1.86 3.89
N LYS A 55 34.07 2.42 3.71
CA LYS A 55 32.84 1.92 4.36
C LYS A 55 31.67 1.86 3.37
N PRO A 56 31.01 0.70 3.20
CA PRO A 56 29.78 0.62 2.43
C PRO A 56 28.62 1.34 3.14
N THR A 57 27.75 1.98 2.38
CA THR A 57 26.56 2.65 2.92
C THR A 57 25.33 1.72 2.91
N VAL A 58 24.25 2.11 3.60
CA VAL A 58 22.96 1.39 3.54
C VAL A 58 22.40 1.41 2.11
N GLU A 59 22.55 2.53 1.40
CA GLU A 59 22.07 2.70 0.03
C GLU A 59 22.78 1.74 -0.93
N MET A 60 24.08 1.51 -0.72
CA MET A 60 24.84 0.51 -1.49
C MET A 60 24.29 -0.90 -1.34
N HIS A 61 23.91 -1.31 -0.13
CA HIS A 61 23.36 -2.64 0.10
C HIS A 61 22.04 -2.81 -0.65
N LYS A 62 21.17 -1.79 -0.63
CA LYS A 62 19.93 -1.80 -1.42
C LYS A 62 20.21 -1.97 -2.91
N ASP A 63 21.14 -1.18 -3.45
CA ASP A 63 21.45 -1.22 -4.88
C ASP A 63 22.11 -2.54 -5.30
N LEU A 64 22.91 -3.17 -4.43
CA LEU A 64 23.43 -4.53 -4.66
C LEU A 64 22.32 -5.59 -4.64
N THR A 65 21.34 -5.49 -3.74
CA THR A 65 20.16 -6.36 -3.77
C THR A 65 19.39 -6.19 -5.07
N VAL A 66 19.22 -4.96 -5.54
CA VAL A 66 18.51 -4.68 -6.80
C VAL A 66 19.31 -5.18 -8.00
N ASN A 67 20.64 -5.10 -7.98
CA ASN A 67 21.48 -5.69 -9.01
C ASN A 67 21.34 -7.22 -9.08
N HIS A 68 21.21 -7.90 -7.94
CA HIS A 68 20.93 -9.34 -7.93
C HIS A 68 19.57 -9.65 -8.58
N LEU A 69 18.55 -8.85 -8.27
CA LEU A 69 17.22 -8.96 -8.89
C LEU A 69 17.25 -8.69 -10.40
N LEU A 70 18.10 -7.76 -10.86
CA LEU A 70 18.32 -7.50 -12.28
C LEU A 70 18.93 -8.69 -13.02
N LEU A 71 19.93 -9.35 -12.42
CA LEU A 71 20.53 -10.55 -13.02
C LEU A 71 19.48 -11.66 -13.17
N GLN A 72 18.63 -11.85 -12.16
CA GLN A 72 17.50 -12.79 -12.24
C GLN A 72 16.53 -12.42 -13.37
N LEU A 73 16.20 -11.13 -13.52
CA LEU A 73 15.37 -10.63 -14.61
C LEU A 73 15.99 -10.86 -15.99
N ARG A 74 17.32 -10.71 -16.12
CA ARG A 74 18.05 -10.97 -17.36
C ARG A 74 18.03 -12.44 -17.72
N ASP A 75 18.31 -13.32 -16.76
CA ASP A 75 18.23 -14.76 -16.99
C ASP A 75 16.81 -15.15 -17.44
N MET A 76 15.79 -14.56 -16.83
CA MET A 76 14.39 -14.73 -17.26
C MET A 76 14.11 -14.15 -18.65
N SER A 77 14.71 -13.01 -19.03
CA SER A 77 14.53 -12.41 -20.37
C SER A 77 15.00 -13.33 -21.49
N LEU A 78 16.04 -14.13 -21.22
CA LEU A 78 16.61 -15.07 -22.18
C LEU A 78 15.79 -16.35 -22.32
N VAL A 79 14.96 -16.69 -21.32
CA VAL A 79 14.24 -17.97 -21.24
C VAL A 79 12.73 -17.82 -21.47
N ASN A 80 12.11 -16.75 -20.94
CA ASN A 80 10.66 -16.59 -20.84
C ASN A 80 10.15 -15.25 -21.41
N GLU A 81 10.81 -14.68 -22.42
CA GLU A 81 10.36 -13.45 -23.09
C GLU A 81 10.11 -12.28 -22.12
N CYS A 82 10.88 -12.19 -21.03
CA CYS A 82 10.73 -11.19 -19.96
C CYS A 82 9.38 -11.24 -19.21
N ARG A 83 8.71 -12.39 -19.18
CA ARG A 83 7.52 -12.61 -18.36
C ARG A 83 7.91 -12.84 -16.91
N VAL A 84 7.41 -11.99 -16.02
CA VAL A 84 7.51 -12.16 -14.57
C VAL A 84 6.23 -12.80 -14.08
N GLU A 85 6.31 -14.07 -13.71
CA GLU A 85 5.24 -14.71 -12.97
C GLU A 85 5.27 -14.23 -11.52
N SER A 86 4.12 -13.87 -10.96
CA SER A 86 3.91 -13.47 -9.57
C SER A 86 2.88 -14.40 -8.94
N THR A 87 3.35 -15.30 -8.06
CA THR A 87 2.48 -16.18 -7.28
C THR A 87 2.15 -15.51 -5.96
N TYR A 88 0.86 -15.32 -5.74
CA TYR A 88 0.30 -14.68 -4.56
C TYR A 88 -0.22 -15.72 -3.59
N GLN A 89 -0.05 -15.44 -2.30
CA GLN A 89 -0.74 -16.12 -1.21
C GLN A 89 -1.45 -15.08 -0.35
N LYS A 90 -2.69 -15.39 0.06
CA LYS A 90 -3.42 -14.54 1.00
C LYS A 90 -2.82 -14.74 2.39
N HIS A 91 -2.34 -13.66 3.00
CA HIS A 91 -1.84 -13.69 4.37
C HIS A 91 -3.00 -13.81 5.34
N LEU A 92 -2.73 -14.27 6.56
CA LEU A 92 -3.73 -14.38 7.62
C LEU A 92 -4.45 -13.02 7.84
N TYR A 93 -3.72 -11.91 7.87
CA TYR A 93 -4.31 -10.56 7.92
C TYR A 93 -5.00 -10.07 6.61
N GLY A 94 -5.39 -10.97 5.70
CA GLY A 94 -6.24 -10.71 4.54
C GLY A 94 -5.54 -10.26 3.27
N ARG A 95 -4.37 -9.64 3.37
CA ARG A 95 -3.67 -9.08 2.19
C ARG A 95 -3.02 -10.13 1.31
N TRP A 96 -3.02 -9.91 0.00
CA TRP A 96 -2.24 -10.70 -0.97
C TRP A 96 -0.75 -10.33 -0.94
N TYR A 97 0.11 -11.34 -0.80
CA TYR A 97 1.56 -11.18 -0.89
C TYR A 97 2.15 -12.06 -1.98
N ILE A 98 3.07 -11.50 -2.75
CA ILE A 98 3.91 -12.28 -3.67
C ILE A 98 4.89 -13.12 -2.86
N ILE A 99 4.87 -14.44 -3.06
CA ILE A 99 5.69 -15.43 -2.31
C ILE A 99 6.86 -16.01 -3.10
N ASN A 100 7.09 -15.52 -4.33
CA ASN A 100 8.18 -16.00 -5.19
C ASN A 100 9.55 -15.96 -4.49
N GLN A 101 10.34 -17.01 -4.69
CA GLN A 101 11.76 -16.99 -4.35
C GLN A 101 12.53 -16.26 -5.47
N GLY A 102 12.94 -15.02 -5.21
CA GLY A 102 13.68 -14.19 -6.18
C GLY A 102 13.00 -12.85 -6.43
N LEU A 103 12.72 -12.54 -7.70
CA LEU A 103 12.08 -11.29 -8.08
C LEU A 103 10.67 -11.17 -7.49
N ASN A 104 10.52 -10.22 -6.57
CA ASN A 104 9.26 -9.87 -5.95
C ASN A 104 8.98 -8.39 -6.23
N LEU A 105 8.07 -8.12 -7.17
CA LEU A 105 7.71 -6.76 -7.56
C LEU A 105 7.07 -5.94 -6.43
N GLN A 106 6.51 -6.60 -5.41
CA GLN A 106 5.92 -5.97 -4.23
C GLN A 106 6.98 -5.42 -3.26
N THR A 107 8.12 -6.11 -3.10
CA THR A 107 9.23 -5.65 -2.25
C THR A 107 10.27 -4.82 -3.00
N LEU A 108 10.22 -4.83 -4.34
CA LEU A 108 11.07 -3.98 -5.17
C LEU A 108 10.85 -2.49 -4.85
N PRO A 109 11.92 -1.69 -4.64
CA PRO A 109 11.79 -0.26 -4.40
C PRO A 109 10.97 0.44 -5.50
N ARG A 110 10.13 1.39 -5.08
CA ARG A 110 9.16 2.06 -5.96
C ARG A 110 9.80 2.70 -7.20
N GLU A 111 10.99 3.27 -7.07
CA GLU A 111 11.70 3.90 -8.20
C GLU A 111 12.05 2.90 -9.32
N TYR A 112 12.46 1.70 -8.95
CA TYR A 112 12.79 0.64 -9.91
C TYR A 112 11.52 0.02 -10.50
N ARG A 113 10.50 -0.16 -9.65
CA ARG A 113 9.18 -0.61 -10.09
C ARG A 113 8.55 0.33 -11.12
N LYS A 114 8.65 1.65 -10.94
CA LYS A 114 8.16 2.65 -11.90
C LYS A 114 8.80 2.52 -13.28
N ILE A 115 10.07 2.09 -13.34
CA ILE A 115 10.76 1.85 -14.61
C ILE A 115 10.23 0.56 -15.24
N LEU A 116 10.14 -0.52 -14.45
CA LEU A 116 9.70 -1.83 -14.92
C LEU A 116 8.22 -1.87 -15.36
N LEU A 117 7.37 -1.02 -14.79
CA LEU A 117 5.94 -0.96 -15.05
C LEU A 117 5.54 0.31 -15.82
N ALA A 118 6.49 0.98 -16.48
CA ALA A 118 6.26 2.27 -17.14
C ALA A 118 5.24 2.23 -18.31
N ASP A 119 4.97 1.04 -18.85
CA ASP A 119 4.00 0.79 -19.92
C ASP A 119 2.64 0.29 -19.40
N LYS A 120 2.48 0.21 -18.08
CA LYS A 120 1.26 -0.25 -17.42
C LYS A 120 0.45 0.93 -16.90
N TYR A 121 -0.85 0.73 -16.77
CA TYR A 121 -1.74 1.67 -16.11
C TYR A 121 -1.91 1.25 -14.65
N GLU A 122 -1.46 2.11 -13.73
CA GLU A 122 -1.60 1.96 -12.28
C GLU A 122 -2.91 2.61 -11.83
N TYR A 123 -3.73 1.87 -11.10
CA TYR A 123 -4.94 2.37 -10.44
C TYR A 123 -4.83 2.03 -8.95
N ASP A 124 -4.65 3.06 -8.13
CA ASP A 124 -4.45 2.96 -6.68
C ASP A 124 -5.71 3.42 -5.95
N LEU A 125 -6.02 2.83 -4.80
CA LEU A 125 -7.15 3.29 -3.99
C LEU A 125 -6.81 4.61 -3.30
N ASP A 126 -7.59 5.65 -3.58
CA ASP A 126 -7.31 6.96 -3.05
C ASP A 126 -7.60 7.04 -1.55
N ALA A 127 -6.54 7.35 -0.80
CA ALA A 127 -6.58 7.45 0.65
C ALA A 127 -7.25 6.20 1.29
N ALA A 128 -6.87 5.00 0.83
CA ALA A 128 -7.60 3.76 1.10
C ALA A 128 -8.02 3.55 2.56
N HIS A 129 -7.03 3.47 3.46
CA HIS A 129 -7.27 3.28 4.89
C HIS A 129 -8.21 4.34 5.50
N PRO A 130 -7.95 5.66 5.41
CA PRO A 130 -8.84 6.66 5.97
C PRO A 130 -10.24 6.66 5.32
N SER A 131 -10.37 6.36 4.03
CA SER A 131 -11.68 6.22 3.36
C SER A 131 -12.50 5.04 3.89
N ILE A 132 -11.86 3.88 4.10
CA ILE A 132 -12.50 2.71 4.75
C ILE A 132 -12.92 3.06 6.19
N ILE A 133 -12.04 3.70 6.96
CA ILE A 133 -12.32 4.11 8.34
C ILE A 133 -13.53 5.06 8.39
N ARG A 134 -13.52 6.10 7.55
CA ARG A 134 -14.62 7.05 7.44
C ARG A 134 -15.94 6.32 7.19
N SER A 135 -15.95 5.38 6.25
CA SER A 135 -17.17 4.66 5.86
C SER A 135 -17.75 3.82 6.99
N ILE A 136 -16.89 3.17 7.79
CA ILE A 136 -17.32 2.34 8.93
C ILE A 136 -17.77 3.21 10.11
N VAL A 137 -17.05 4.30 10.39
CA VAL A 137 -17.17 5.05 11.64
C VAL A 137 -18.14 6.24 11.51
N GLY A 138 -18.29 6.80 10.32
CA GLY A 138 -19.16 7.94 10.02
C GLY A 138 -18.48 9.30 10.16
N ASP A 139 -18.90 10.24 9.31
CA ASP A 139 -18.29 11.57 9.14
C ASP A 139 -18.28 12.41 10.44
N ASP A 140 -19.33 12.30 11.25
CA ASP A 140 -19.47 13.05 12.52
C ASP A 140 -18.44 12.64 13.58
N VAL A 141 -17.91 11.42 13.49
CA VAL A 141 -16.95 10.88 14.47
C VAL A 141 -15.51 11.17 14.07
N VAL A 142 -15.24 11.25 12.76
CA VAL A 142 -13.89 11.47 12.22
C VAL A 142 -13.80 12.68 11.26
N PRO A 143 -14.28 13.87 11.65
CA PRO A 143 -14.34 15.02 10.75
C PRO A 143 -12.97 15.50 10.26
N THR A 144 -11.90 15.36 11.06
CA THR A 144 -10.53 15.70 10.64
C THR A 144 -10.02 14.68 9.61
N VAL A 145 -10.39 13.40 9.73
CA VAL A 145 -10.08 12.38 8.71
C VAL A 145 -10.83 12.67 7.41
N VAL A 146 -12.11 13.07 7.48
CA VAL A 146 -12.89 13.50 6.31
C VAL A 146 -12.23 14.68 5.60
N ASP A 147 -11.82 15.69 6.36
CA ASP A 147 -11.11 16.85 5.81
C ASP A 147 -9.77 16.45 5.18
N TYR A 148 -9.03 15.51 5.80
CA TYR A 148 -7.81 14.97 5.19
C TYR A 148 -8.07 14.27 3.86
N ILE A 149 -9.11 13.42 3.76
CA ILE A 149 -9.44 12.71 2.51
C ILE A 149 -9.73 13.71 1.38
N ASN A 150 -10.56 14.71 1.68
CA ASN A 150 -10.98 15.71 0.70
C ASN A 150 -9.87 16.70 0.31
N ASN A 151 -8.92 16.95 1.22
CA ASN A 151 -7.89 18.00 1.07
C ASN A 151 -6.46 17.47 1.30
N LYS A 152 -6.19 16.21 0.92
CA LYS A 152 -4.93 15.49 1.24
C LYS A 152 -3.67 16.25 0.83
N ASP A 153 -3.66 16.84 -0.36
CA ASP A 153 -2.48 17.53 -0.90
C ASP A 153 -2.25 18.87 -0.23
N TYR A 154 -3.34 19.58 0.11
CA TYR A 154 -3.29 20.80 0.92
C TYR A 154 -2.69 20.49 2.29
N TRP A 155 -3.23 19.52 3.03
CA TRP A 155 -2.75 19.19 4.37
C TRP A 155 -1.31 18.68 4.37
N ARG A 156 -0.93 17.87 3.39
CA ARG A 156 0.47 17.42 3.25
C ARG A 156 1.42 18.58 3.01
N LYS A 157 1.04 19.56 2.20
CA LYS A 157 1.85 20.75 1.92
C LYS A 157 1.94 21.68 3.13
N GLU A 158 0.81 22.02 3.74
CA GLU A 158 0.73 22.87 4.93
C GLU A 158 1.57 22.31 6.08
N LEU A 159 1.39 21.03 6.40
CA LEU A 159 2.14 20.38 7.47
C LEU A 159 3.64 20.28 7.17
N ALA A 160 4.01 20.06 5.90
CA ALA A 160 5.41 20.03 5.47
C ALA A 160 6.08 21.39 5.69
N GLU A 161 5.39 22.49 5.32
CA GLU A 161 5.85 23.85 5.59
C GLU A 161 5.93 24.13 7.09
N TYR A 162 4.88 23.77 7.85
CA TYR A 162 4.80 23.98 9.30
C TYR A 162 5.95 23.35 10.08
N CYS A 163 6.31 22.10 9.74
CA CYS A 163 7.36 21.38 10.46
C CYS A 163 8.75 21.40 9.79
N GLY A 164 8.87 22.03 8.60
CA GLY A 164 10.11 22.04 7.81
C GLY A 164 10.48 20.66 7.28
N ALA A 165 9.48 19.89 6.82
CA ALA A 165 9.64 18.56 6.26
C ALA A 165 9.34 18.55 4.75
N THR A 166 9.57 17.40 4.12
CA THR A 166 9.11 17.09 2.77
C THR A 166 7.67 16.57 2.82
N ILE A 167 6.96 16.69 1.70
CA ILE A 167 5.62 16.10 1.53
C ILE A 167 5.64 14.58 1.75
N GLN A 168 6.71 13.90 1.33
CA GLN A 168 6.85 12.46 1.52
C GLN A 168 6.99 12.09 3.01
N GLU A 169 7.81 12.82 3.78
CA GLU A 169 7.93 12.62 5.24
C GLU A 169 6.56 12.78 5.95
N VAL A 170 5.74 13.75 5.51
CA VAL A 170 4.38 13.95 6.03
C VAL A 170 3.44 12.81 5.60
N LYS A 171 3.50 12.37 4.34
CA LYS A 171 2.73 11.20 3.86
C LYS A 171 3.05 9.95 4.68
N ASP A 172 4.32 9.68 4.94
CA ASP A 172 4.75 8.55 5.78
C ASP A 172 4.23 8.68 7.22
N SER A 173 4.12 9.91 7.73
CA SER A 173 3.52 10.19 9.03
C SER A 173 2.02 9.87 9.06
N PHE A 174 1.25 10.22 8.03
CA PHE A 174 -0.16 9.79 7.92
C PHE A 174 -0.29 8.27 7.80
N ASN A 175 0.58 7.60 7.04
CA ASN A 175 0.59 6.14 6.97
C ASN A 175 0.84 5.49 8.34
N ALA A 176 1.74 6.05 9.15
CA ALA A 176 1.94 5.61 10.52
C ALA A 176 0.68 5.84 11.38
N LEU A 177 0.06 7.02 11.28
CA LEU A 177 -1.16 7.36 12.03
C LEU A 177 -2.35 6.46 11.68
N ASN A 178 -2.54 6.16 10.40
CA ASN A 178 -3.59 5.28 9.91
C ASN A 178 -3.50 3.86 10.50
N ASN A 179 -2.28 3.45 10.90
CA ASN A 179 -2.01 2.18 11.56
C ASN A 179 -1.82 2.33 13.08
N LEU A 180 -2.22 3.46 13.68
CA LEU A 180 -2.01 3.80 15.09
C LEU A 180 -0.55 3.73 15.57
N SER A 181 0.41 3.79 14.66
CA SER A 181 1.82 3.80 15.00
C SER A 181 2.21 5.16 15.60
N PRO A 182 3.05 5.18 16.64
CA PRO A 182 3.50 6.44 17.22
C PRO A 182 4.37 7.20 16.21
N LEU A 183 4.19 8.51 16.15
CA LEU A 183 4.97 9.41 15.27
C LEU A 183 6.43 9.57 15.74
N ARG A 184 7.22 8.51 15.81
CA ARG A 184 8.64 8.51 16.20
C ARG A 184 9.55 8.10 15.03
N PRO A 185 10.85 8.44 15.08
CA PRO A 185 11.82 7.92 14.11
C PRO A 185 11.72 6.39 14.04
N GLY A 186 11.79 5.85 12.82
CA GLY A 186 11.61 4.41 12.54
C GLY A 186 10.24 4.06 11.97
N TYR A 187 9.14 4.68 12.41
CA TYR A 187 7.80 4.46 11.83
C TYR A 187 7.47 5.45 10.71
N THR A 188 8.11 6.62 10.73
CA THR A 188 7.97 7.65 9.70
C THR A 188 9.15 7.65 8.72
N LEU A 189 9.97 6.57 8.78
CA LEU A 189 11.21 6.19 8.05
C LEU A 189 12.28 7.27 7.79
N THR A 190 11.88 8.51 7.55
CA THR A 190 12.68 9.61 7.04
C THR A 190 12.59 10.87 7.91
N MET A 191 11.53 11.06 8.69
CA MET A 191 11.34 12.30 9.46
C MET A 191 12.19 12.37 10.75
N SER A 192 12.96 13.45 10.91
CA SER A 192 13.77 13.69 12.11
C SER A 192 12.93 13.94 13.38
N LYS A 193 13.53 13.70 14.55
CA LYS A 193 12.87 13.89 15.85
C LYS A 193 12.34 15.32 16.06
N ASP A 194 13.08 16.33 15.60
CA ASP A 194 12.72 17.74 15.78
C ASP A 194 11.52 18.11 14.91
N LYS A 195 11.52 17.68 13.64
CA LYS A 195 10.39 17.84 12.72
C LYS A 195 9.14 17.15 13.28
N LEU A 196 9.25 15.90 13.75
CA LEU A 196 8.14 15.17 14.37
C LEU A 196 7.61 15.87 15.63
N THR A 197 8.49 16.46 16.42
CA THR A 197 8.09 17.23 17.62
C THR A 197 7.27 18.45 17.25
N LYS A 198 7.61 19.13 16.15
CA LYS A 198 6.77 20.20 15.59
C LYS A 198 5.46 19.65 15.05
N LEU A 199 5.49 18.63 14.19
CA LEU A 199 4.31 18.03 13.57
C LEU A 199 3.24 17.65 14.60
N ARG A 200 3.63 16.97 15.70
CA ARG A 200 2.72 16.57 16.79
C ARG A 200 2.06 17.74 17.54
N LYS A 201 2.62 18.95 17.44
CA LYS A 201 2.03 20.15 18.06
C LYS A 201 0.93 20.75 17.21
N HIS A 202 0.89 20.46 15.91
CA HIS A 202 -0.11 20.99 14.99
C HIS A 202 -1.52 20.55 15.41
N PRO A 203 -2.51 21.47 15.52
CA PRO A 203 -3.86 21.14 15.95
C PRO A 203 -4.53 20.04 15.10
N PHE A 204 -4.37 20.12 13.78
CA PHE A 204 -4.89 19.10 12.86
C PHE A 204 -4.37 17.70 13.19
N ILE A 205 -3.07 17.56 13.43
CA ILE A 205 -2.46 16.26 13.76
C ILE A 205 -2.96 15.72 15.10
N LYS A 206 -3.18 16.59 16.09
CA LYS A 206 -3.74 16.18 17.38
C LYS A 206 -5.17 15.67 17.24
N SER A 207 -6.01 16.39 16.49
CA SER A 207 -7.39 15.97 16.22
C SER A 207 -7.42 14.67 15.44
N TYR A 208 -6.66 14.57 14.35
CA TYR A 208 -6.53 13.36 13.55
C TYR A 208 -6.10 12.16 14.40
N GLN A 209 -5.06 12.33 15.23
CA GLN A 209 -4.60 11.29 16.16
C GLN A 209 -5.67 10.85 17.16
N SER A 210 -6.45 11.80 17.68
CA SER A 210 -7.53 11.51 18.62
C SER A 210 -8.66 10.74 17.95
N GLU A 211 -9.08 11.19 16.77
CA GLU A 211 -10.11 10.54 15.95
C GLU A 211 -9.71 9.12 15.56
N MET A 212 -8.47 8.92 15.11
CA MET A 212 -7.95 7.59 14.76
C MET A 212 -8.00 6.60 15.93
N LYS A 213 -7.75 7.04 17.17
CA LYS A 213 -7.88 6.18 18.36
C LYS A 213 -9.34 5.78 18.62
N THR A 214 -10.26 6.73 18.48
CA THR A 214 -11.70 6.46 18.61
C THR A 214 -12.18 5.51 17.51
N ALA A 215 -11.78 5.79 16.27
CA ALA A 215 -12.10 5.00 15.09
C ALA A 215 -11.63 3.55 15.21
N ALA A 216 -10.42 3.33 15.73
CA ALA A 216 -9.86 2.00 15.86
C ALA A 216 -10.75 1.05 16.67
N ARG A 217 -11.30 1.54 17.79
CA ARG A 217 -12.23 0.76 18.62
C ARG A 217 -13.49 0.39 17.83
N ILE A 218 -14.10 1.37 17.16
CA ILE A 218 -15.35 1.19 16.40
C ILE A 218 -15.13 0.23 15.23
N VAL A 219 -14.01 0.36 14.50
CA VAL A 219 -13.65 -0.53 13.39
C VAL A 219 -13.46 -1.97 13.87
N THR A 220 -12.78 -2.17 15.00
CA THR A 220 -12.59 -3.53 15.55
C THR A 220 -13.89 -4.15 16.07
N GLU A 221 -14.75 -3.36 16.72
CA GLU A 221 -16.08 -3.81 17.16
C GLU A 221 -16.97 -4.13 15.95
N HIS A 222 -16.95 -3.29 14.91
CA HIS A 222 -17.68 -3.50 13.67
C HIS A 222 -17.25 -4.83 13.01
N TRP A 223 -15.96 -5.16 12.99
CA TRP A 223 -15.47 -6.43 12.46
C TRP A 223 -16.08 -7.64 13.18
N GLU A 224 -16.03 -7.64 14.51
CA GLU A 224 -16.56 -8.75 15.34
C GLU A 224 -18.08 -8.85 15.26
N LEU A 225 -18.80 -7.71 15.21
CA LEU A 225 -20.27 -7.68 15.07
C LEU A 225 -20.77 -8.31 13.75
N HIS A 226 -19.92 -8.34 12.72
CA HIS A 226 -20.23 -8.98 11.44
C HIS A 226 -19.76 -10.44 11.37
N GLY A 227 -19.45 -11.05 12.52
CA GLY A 227 -19.09 -12.46 12.63
C GLY A 227 -17.64 -12.77 12.25
N ASN A 228 -16.83 -11.74 12.00
CA ASN A 228 -15.43 -11.95 11.67
C ASN A 228 -14.58 -12.12 12.94
N THR A 229 -13.58 -12.98 12.88
CA THR A 229 -12.67 -13.24 14.00
C THR A 229 -11.29 -12.64 13.72
N PHE A 230 -10.57 -12.32 14.79
CA PHE A 230 -9.15 -11.99 14.70
C PHE A 230 -8.32 -13.25 14.91
N HIS A 231 -7.17 -13.35 14.24
CA HIS A 231 -6.29 -14.52 14.37
C HIS A 231 -5.82 -14.76 15.80
N GLU A 232 -5.43 -13.70 16.50
CA GLU A 232 -4.98 -13.78 17.88
C GLU A 232 -5.80 -12.83 18.76
N ASN A 233 -6.40 -13.37 19.82
CA ASN A 233 -7.08 -12.53 20.82
C ASN A 233 -6.10 -11.56 21.53
N SER A 234 -4.81 -11.90 21.57
CA SER A 234 -3.72 -11.07 22.10
C SER A 234 -3.29 -9.94 21.17
N ASP A 235 -3.80 -9.86 19.93
CA ASP A 235 -3.41 -8.81 19.01
C ASP A 235 -3.81 -7.42 19.54
N THR A 236 -2.85 -6.50 19.49
CA THR A 236 -3.07 -5.11 19.86
C THR A 236 -4.15 -4.46 18.99
N VAL A 237 -4.81 -3.42 19.49
CA VAL A 237 -5.82 -2.66 18.72
C VAL A 237 -5.27 -2.18 17.37
N SER A 238 -4.00 -1.76 17.31
CA SER A 238 -3.33 -1.37 16.06
C SER A 238 -3.29 -2.52 15.05
N LYS A 239 -2.85 -3.72 15.47
CA LYS A 239 -2.83 -4.91 14.61
C LYS A 239 -4.24 -5.32 14.16
N LYS A 240 -5.21 -5.33 15.08
CA LYS A 240 -6.60 -5.65 14.78
C LYS A 240 -7.17 -4.69 13.75
N MET A 241 -6.99 -3.38 13.96
CA MET A 241 -7.39 -2.36 12.99
C MET A 241 -6.73 -2.57 11.62
N SER A 242 -5.39 -2.76 11.58
CA SER A 242 -4.71 -3.04 10.31
C SER A 242 -5.22 -4.31 9.62
N CYS A 243 -5.58 -5.35 10.38
CA CYS A 243 -6.21 -6.57 9.84
C CYS A 243 -7.52 -6.24 9.12
N VAL A 244 -8.40 -5.45 9.75
CA VAL A 244 -9.68 -5.05 9.13
C VAL A 244 -9.44 -4.29 7.83
N LEU A 245 -8.60 -3.25 7.87
CA LEU A 245 -8.34 -2.39 6.71
C LEU A 245 -7.72 -3.18 5.54
N GLN A 246 -6.77 -4.08 5.83
CA GLN A 246 -6.13 -4.92 4.81
C GLN A 246 -7.11 -5.95 4.19
N ASN A 247 -8.07 -6.45 4.96
CA ASN A 247 -9.11 -7.31 4.42
C ASN A 247 -10.04 -6.55 3.47
N PHE A 248 -10.45 -5.32 3.82
CA PHE A 248 -11.22 -4.48 2.90
C PHE A 248 -10.43 -4.18 1.62
N GLU A 249 -9.15 -3.79 1.70
CA GLU A 249 -8.30 -3.64 0.51
C GLU A 249 -8.31 -4.91 -0.34
N ALA A 250 -8.10 -6.08 0.27
CA ALA A 250 -8.06 -7.35 -0.46
C ALA A 250 -9.40 -7.68 -1.13
N TRP A 251 -10.52 -7.45 -0.45
CA TRP A 251 -11.86 -7.67 -1.00
C TRP A 251 -12.16 -6.73 -2.16
N ILE A 252 -11.75 -5.46 -2.07
CA ILE A 252 -11.89 -4.49 -3.16
C ILE A 252 -11.05 -4.92 -4.37
N MET A 253 -9.81 -5.37 -4.16
CA MET A 253 -8.96 -5.89 -5.24
C MET A 253 -9.56 -7.15 -5.87
N GLU A 254 -10.08 -8.08 -5.08
CA GLU A 254 -10.74 -9.31 -5.57
C GLU A 254 -11.98 -8.98 -6.41
N LEU A 255 -12.84 -8.07 -5.93
CA LEU A 255 -14.01 -7.60 -6.68
C LEU A 255 -13.60 -6.91 -7.98
N THR A 256 -12.52 -6.13 -7.95
CA THR A 256 -12.01 -5.43 -9.13
C THR A 256 -11.60 -6.40 -10.23
N GLU A 257 -10.98 -7.54 -9.86
CA GLU A 257 -10.62 -8.60 -10.82
C GLU A 257 -11.83 -9.28 -11.46
N GLU A 258 -13.01 -9.28 -10.83
CA GLU A 258 -14.24 -9.80 -11.44
C GLU A 258 -14.70 -8.94 -12.63
N TYR A 259 -14.36 -7.65 -12.61
CA TYR A 259 -14.76 -6.67 -13.63
C TYR A 259 -13.65 -6.35 -14.64
N VAL A 260 -12.39 -6.47 -14.23
CA VAL A 260 -11.21 -6.08 -15.01
C VAL A 260 -10.39 -7.33 -15.33
N PRO A 261 -10.61 -7.98 -16.48
CA PRO A 261 -10.00 -9.27 -16.78
C PRO A 261 -8.48 -9.19 -17.08
N ASP A 262 -7.95 -8.00 -17.35
CA ASP A 262 -6.55 -7.77 -17.73
C ASP A 262 -5.66 -7.25 -16.58
N VAL A 263 -6.07 -7.46 -15.32
CA VAL A 263 -5.21 -7.18 -14.16
C VAL A 263 -4.00 -8.12 -14.17
N GLU A 264 -2.82 -7.59 -14.50
CA GLU A 264 -1.55 -8.33 -14.55
C GLU A 264 -0.81 -8.37 -13.20
N LEU A 265 -1.08 -7.41 -12.32
CA LEU A 265 -0.37 -7.29 -11.04
C LEU A 265 -1.25 -6.61 -10.00
N ILE A 266 -1.16 -7.08 -8.76
CA ILE A 266 -1.77 -6.44 -7.59
C ILE A 266 -0.65 -6.11 -6.63
N LEU A 267 -0.43 -4.82 -6.35
CA LEU A 267 0.56 -4.38 -5.40
C LEU A 267 -0.09 -3.51 -4.36
N HIS A 268 -0.19 -4.03 -3.14
CA HIS A 268 -0.78 -3.30 -2.03
C HIS A 268 -2.25 -2.95 -2.32
N ASP A 269 -2.57 -1.66 -2.37
CA ASP A 269 -3.85 -1.03 -2.67
C ASP A 269 -4.00 -0.64 -4.15
N ALA A 270 -3.06 -1.08 -5.02
CA ALA A 270 -3.07 -0.78 -6.45
C ALA A 270 -3.15 -2.03 -7.34
N ILE A 271 -3.81 -1.87 -8.47
CA ILE A 271 -3.78 -2.82 -9.60
C ILE A 271 -2.99 -2.23 -10.77
N TYR A 272 -2.41 -3.11 -11.59
CA TYR A 272 -1.79 -2.75 -12.85
C TYR A 272 -2.43 -3.51 -14.00
N THR A 273 -2.74 -2.79 -15.06
CA THR A 273 -3.39 -3.30 -16.28
C THR A 273 -2.58 -2.97 -17.52
N THR A 274 -2.84 -3.71 -18.61
CA THR A 274 -2.22 -3.44 -19.92
C THR A 274 -2.99 -2.41 -20.72
N THR A 275 -4.31 -2.36 -20.51
CA THR A 275 -5.18 -1.42 -21.18
C THR A 275 -5.81 -0.47 -20.17
N PRO A 276 -6.03 0.81 -20.54
CA PRO A 276 -6.62 1.74 -19.61
C PRO A 276 -8.06 1.32 -19.31
N ILE A 277 -8.38 1.19 -18.01
CA ILE A 277 -9.74 0.96 -17.53
C ILE A 277 -10.58 2.20 -17.83
N LYS A 278 -11.76 1.97 -18.42
CA LYS A 278 -12.69 3.05 -18.73
C LYS A 278 -13.28 3.64 -17.44
N PRO A 279 -13.49 4.98 -17.34
CA PRO A 279 -14.05 5.61 -16.15
C PRO A 279 -15.39 5.01 -15.71
N GLU A 280 -16.26 4.60 -16.65
CA GLU A 280 -17.56 4.01 -16.31
C GLU A 280 -17.42 2.65 -15.61
N MET A 281 -16.35 1.91 -15.90
CA MET A 281 -16.05 0.64 -15.25
C MET A 281 -15.51 0.86 -13.84
N LEU A 282 -14.62 1.84 -13.64
CA LEU A 282 -14.16 2.23 -12.30
C LEU A 282 -15.34 2.67 -11.43
N ASN A 283 -16.20 3.58 -11.94
CA ASN A 283 -17.40 4.04 -11.23
C ASN A 283 -18.33 2.87 -10.86
N ARG A 284 -18.45 1.87 -11.74
CA ARG A 284 -19.25 0.67 -11.45
C ARG A 284 -18.63 -0.13 -10.32
N ILE A 285 -17.32 -0.34 -10.33
CA ILE A 285 -16.61 -1.07 -9.27
C ILE A 285 -16.75 -0.32 -7.94
N GLU A 286 -16.57 1.00 -7.93
CA GLU A 286 -16.75 1.84 -6.75
C GLU A 286 -18.17 1.75 -6.17
N LEU A 287 -19.20 1.76 -7.04
CA LEU A 287 -20.59 1.57 -6.61
C LEU A 287 -20.80 0.17 -6.00
N GLU A 288 -20.28 -0.87 -6.64
CA GLU A 288 -20.39 -2.25 -6.15
C GLU A 288 -19.64 -2.45 -4.83
N VAL A 289 -18.50 -1.78 -4.63
CA VAL A 289 -17.78 -1.74 -3.35
C VAL A 289 -18.66 -1.10 -2.27
N SER A 290 -19.32 0.01 -2.58
CA SER A 290 -20.23 0.67 -1.65
C SER A 290 -21.42 -0.21 -1.29
N GLU A 291 -22.02 -0.88 -2.28
CA GLU A 291 -23.18 -1.75 -2.08
C GLU A 291 -22.81 -3.05 -1.33
N LYS A 292 -21.71 -3.71 -1.69
CA LYS A 292 -21.30 -5.00 -1.10
C LYS A 292 -20.62 -4.84 0.26
N PHE A 293 -19.80 -3.81 0.42
CA PHE A 293 -18.91 -3.67 1.58
C PHE A 293 -19.26 -2.48 2.47
N GLY A 294 -20.20 -1.62 2.06
CA GLY A 294 -20.56 -0.42 2.81
C GLY A 294 -19.43 0.62 2.87
N VAL A 295 -18.49 0.58 1.92
CA VAL A 295 -17.32 1.46 1.88
C VAL A 295 -17.40 2.43 0.70
N ASP A 296 -17.26 3.72 0.98
CA ASP A 296 -17.08 4.77 -0.02
C ASP A 296 -15.58 4.97 -0.28
N ILE A 297 -15.12 4.56 -1.45
CA ILE A 297 -13.72 4.61 -1.88
C ILE A 297 -13.64 4.85 -3.38
N ARG A 298 -12.55 5.46 -3.82
CA ARG A 298 -12.31 5.79 -5.24
C ARG A 298 -10.97 5.28 -5.71
N PHE A 299 -10.87 4.97 -7.00
CA PHE A 299 -9.59 4.79 -7.67
C PHE A 299 -9.02 6.15 -8.09
N GLY A 300 -7.73 6.35 -7.82
CA GLY A 300 -6.95 7.54 -8.17
C GLY A 300 -6.19 7.43 -9.49
#